data_AF-A0A1Y6G8K8-F1
#
_entry.id   AF-A0A1Y6G8K8-F1
#
_cell.length_a   1.000
_cell.length_b   1.000
_cell.length_c   1.000
_cell.angle_alpha   90.00
_cell.angle_beta   90.00
_cell.angle_gamma   90.00
#
_symmetry.space_group_name_H-M   'P 1'
#
loop_
_entity.id
_entity.type
_entity.pdbx_description
1 polymer ?
#
loop_
_entity_poly.entity_id
_entity_poly.type
_entity_poly.pdbx_seq_one_letter_code
_entity_poly.pdbx_strand_id
1 'polypeptide(L)'
;MQKNYYVEKKMILMMGEYDHYGKQCARVMAGKSSFLVDRTPLQLLDDTLTYIGFDLRGAMASAKLILGERAWCPIIVNPYLGICLFPNKSPYNADCIWFNPEHIVRTKALRNKTEVELSNGLSIIVDSKLTFFNNRIHKANQLMQISMERGNHPGPILFCLEPKKRHQITKEKTGKYNFSNLADSQKIKESIGSID
;
A
#
# COMPACT_ATOMS: atom_id res chain seq x y z
N MET A 1 0.56 -17.03 22.04
CA MET A 1 -0.06 -16.00 21.20
C MET A 1 0.84 -14.79 21.17
N GLN A 2 1.15 -14.23 20.00
CA GLN A 2 2.05 -13.08 19.88
C GLN A 2 1.22 -11.79 19.98
N LYS A 3 1.58 -10.91 20.93
CA LYS A 3 0.86 -9.63 21.14
C LYS A 3 1.34 -8.51 20.21
N ASN A 4 2.62 -8.56 19.84
CA ASN A 4 3.29 -7.55 19.03
C ASN A 4 3.85 -8.22 17.77
N TYR A 5 3.12 -8.06 16.66
CA TYR A 5 3.55 -8.47 15.34
C TYR A 5 3.07 -7.42 14.33
N TYR A 6 3.91 -7.13 13.34
CA TYR A 6 3.59 -6.28 12.21
C TYR A 6 3.92 -7.03 10.93
N VAL A 7 3.16 -6.79 9.87
CA VAL A 7 3.42 -7.45 8.59
C VAL A 7 4.81 -7.07 8.07
N GLU A 8 5.61 -8.09 7.82
CA GLU A 8 6.99 -7.99 7.38
C GLU A 8 7.21 -8.80 6.10
N LYS A 9 8.37 -8.63 5.45
CA LYS A 9 8.62 -9.18 4.12
C LYS A 9 8.47 -10.69 4.03
N LYS A 10 8.82 -11.46 5.08
CA LYS A 10 8.72 -12.93 5.10
C LYS A 10 7.29 -13.46 5.29
N MET A 11 6.31 -12.59 5.48
CA MET A 11 4.90 -12.98 5.64
C MET A 11 4.36 -13.51 4.31
N ILE A 12 3.90 -14.76 4.32
CA ILE A 12 3.39 -15.47 3.15
C ILE A 12 1.88 -15.24 3.01
N LEU A 13 1.15 -15.48 4.09
CA LEU A 13 -0.31 -15.28 4.15
C LEU A 13 -0.80 -15.03 5.58
N MET A 14 -1.99 -14.45 5.70
CA MET A 14 -2.75 -14.45 6.96
C MET A 14 -4.23 -14.73 6.73
N MET A 15 -4.89 -15.27 7.75
CA MET A 15 -6.33 -15.48 7.76
C MET A 15 -6.91 -15.33 9.17
N GLY A 16 -8.23 -15.24 9.27
CA GLY A 16 -8.92 -15.28 10.56
C GLY A 16 -8.88 -16.68 11.15
N GLU A 17 -8.69 -16.77 12.47
CA GLU A 17 -8.79 -18.03 13.24
C GLU A 17 -9.36 -17.68 14.62
N TYR A 18 -10.31 -18.48 15.12
CA TYR A 18 -10.80 -18.32 16.49
C TYR A 18 -9.90 -19.08 17.45
N ASP A 19 -9.49 -18.43 18.54
CA ASP A 19 -8.75 -19.09 19.61
C ASP A 19 -9.67 -20.00 20.45
N HIS A 20 -9.09 -20.68 21.45
CA HIS A 20 -9.84 -21.61 22.31
C HIS A 20 -10.88 -20.91 23.21
N TYR A 21 -10.83 -19.59 23.31
CA TYR A 21 -11.78 -18.75 24.06
C TYR A 21 -12.82 -18.10 23.14
N GLY A 22 -12.82 -18.41 21.84
CA GLY A 22 -13.72 -17.83 20.85
C GLY A 22 -13.35 -16.41 20.41
N LYS A 23 -12.16 -15.92 20.75
CA LYS A 23 -11.66 -14.63 20.29
C LYS A 23 -11.13 -14.75 18.86
N GLN A 24 -11.60 -13.86 17.97
CA GLN A 24 -11.10 -13.81 16.61
C GLN A 24 -9.67 -13.25 16.58
N CYS A 25 -8.74 -14.06 16.08
CA CYS A 25 -7.32 -13.79 15.96
C CYS A 25 -6.86 -13.90 14.49
N ALA A 26 -5.61 -13.53 14.22
CA ALA A 26 -5.00 -13.65 12.92
C ALA A 26 -3.98 -14.80 12.96
N ARG A 27 -4.22 -15.82 12.14
CA ARG A 27 -3.23 -16.83 11.82
C ARG A 27 -2.29 -16.27 10.78
N VAL A 28 -1.02 -16.10 11.13
CA VAL A 28 0.03 -15.64 10.20
C VAL A 28 0.95 -16.80 9.87
N MET A 29 1.25 -16.95 8.58
CA MET A 29 2.32 -17.83 8.09
C MET A 29 3.48 -16.96 7.60
N ALA A 30 4.65 -17.12 8.19
CA ALA A 30 5.85 -16.34 7.86
C ALA A 30 7.07 -17.27 7.76
N GLY A 31 7.66 -17.34 6.57
CA GLY A 31 8.71 -18.31 6.26
C GLY A 31 8.26 -19.76 6.54
N LYS A 32 8.98 -20.46 7.42
CA LYS A 32 8.69 -21.85 7.81
C LYS A 32 7.83 -21.99 9.07
N SER A 33 7.36 -20.87 9.63
CA SER A 33 6.62 -20.85 10.90
C SER A 33 5.21 -20.33 10.70
N SER A 34 4.29 -20.75 11.58
CA SER A 34 2.96 -20.15 11.70
C SER A 34 2.62 -19.89 13.17
N PHE A 35 1.92 -18.79 13.44
CA PHE A 35 1.58 -18.37 14.80
C PHE A 35 0.28 -17.55 14.84
N LEU A 36 -0.37 -17.49 16.00
CA LEU A 36 -1.51 -16.58 16.25
C LEU A 36 -1.01 -15.24 16.72
N VAL A 37 -1.59 -14.20 16.14
CA VAL A 37 -1.50 -12.82 16.61
C VAL A 37 -2.83 -12.44 17.26
N ASP A 38 -2.76 -11.78 18.42
CA ASP A 38 -3.92 -11.39 19.23
C ASP A 38 -4.72 -10.20 18.66
N ARG A 39 -5.02 -10.26 17.37
CA ARG A 39 -5.67 -9.22 16.56
C ARG A 39 -6.38 -9.88 15.39
N THR A 40 -7.48 -9.32 14.89
CA THR A 40 -8.06 -9.79 13.62
C THR A 40 -7.16 -9.44 12.43
N PRO A 41 -7.29 -10.10 11.26
CA PRO A 41 -6.50 -9.75 10.08
C PRO A 41 -6.59 -8.27 9.67
N LEU A 42 -7.78 -7.66 9.79
CA LEU A 42 -7.98 -6.25 9.50
C LEU A 42 -7.31 -5.35 10.53
N GLN A 43 -7.42 -5.65 11.82
CA GLN A 43 -6.72 -4.92 12.88
C GLN A 43 -5.20 -5.02 12.71
N LEU A 44 -4.68 -6.20 12.38
CA LEU A 44 -3.25 -6.39 12.15
C LEU A 44 -2.74 -5.54 10.95
N LEU A 45 -3.54 -5.44 9.88
CA LEU A 45 -3.22 -4.57 8.75
C LEU A 45 -3.25 -3.10 9.13
N ASP A 46 -4.29 -2.66 9.83
CA ASP A 46 -4.46 -1.27 10.27
C ASP A 46 -3.34 -0.84 11.21
N ASP A 47 -3.01 -1.67 12.19
CA ASP A 47 -1.92 -1.41 13.12
C ASP A 47 -0.56 -1.38 12.42
N THR A 48 -0.34 -2.25 11.43
CA THR A 48 0.91 -2.25 10.64
C THR A 48 1.06 -0.98 9.81
N LEU A 49 -0.01 -0.58 9.12
CA LEU A 49 0.00 0.65 8.34
C LEU A 49 0.23 1.86 9.26
N THR A 50 -0.51 1.93 10.37
CA THR A 50 -0.41 3.02 11.36
C THR A 50 1.01 3.12 11.91
N TYR A 51 1.63 1.98 12.24
CA TYR A 51 3.02 1.93 12.72
C TYR A 51 4.03 2.49 11.71
N ILE A 52 3.81 2.28 10.42
CA ILE A 52 4.69 2.78 9.34
C ILE A 52 4.37 4.26 8.99
N GLY A 53 3.22 4.79 9.43
CA GLY A 53 2.78 6.16 9.15
C GLY A 53 1.72 6.27 8.05
N PHE A 54 1.00 5.19 7.75
CA PHE A 54 -0.10 5.13 6.80
C PHE A 54 -1.42 4.79 7.49
N ASP A 55 -2.54 4.86 6.76
CA ASP A 55 -3.89 4.53 7.25
C ASP A 55 -4.55 3.50 6.33
N LEU A 56 -5.24 2.51 6.91
CA LEU A 56 -5.88 1.43 6.15
C LEU A 56 -6.94 1.93 5.18
N ARG A 57 -7.75 2.92 5.58
CA ARG A 57 -8.79 3.48 4.72
C ARG A 57 -8.18 4.23 3.55
N GLY A 58 -7.12 4.99 3.79
CA GLY A 58 -6.34 5.68 2.76
C GLY A 58 -5.72 4.69 1.77
N ALA A 59 -5.10 3.62 2.27
CA ALA A 59 -4.51 2.58 1.41
C ALA A 59 -5.57 1.88 0.55
N MET A 60 -6.73 1.54 1.12
CA MET A 60 -7.87 1.00 0.38
C MET A 60 -8.43 1.99 -0.66
N ALA A 61 -8.55 3.27 -0.32
CA ALA A 61 -9.06 4.30 -1.22
C ALA A 61 -8.13 4.52 -2.41
N SER A 62 -6.83 4.61 -2.15
CA SER A 62 -5.79 4.73 -3.18
C SER A 62 -5.78 3.52 -4.12
N ALA A 63 -5.91 2.30 -3.57
CA ALA A 63 -5.99 1.09 -4.37
C ALA A 63 -7.20 1.08 -5.31
N LYS A 64 -8.37 1.51 -4.83
CA LYS A 64 -9.59 1.65 -5.65
C LYS A 64 -9.41 2.67 -6.77
N LEU A 65 -8.78 3.81 -6.46
CA LEU A 65 -8.51 4.87 -7.42
C LEU A 65 -7.53 4.40 -8.52
N ILE A 66 -6.47 3.69 -8.13
CA ILE A 66 -5.42 3.23 -9.05
C ILE A 66 -5.95 2.12 -9.98
N LEU A 67 -6.67 1.15 -9.42
CA LEU A 67 -7.15 0.00 -10.18
C LEU A 67 -8.52 0.22 -10.85
N GLY A 68 -9.21 1.32 -10.55
CA GLY A 68 -10.58 1.56 -11.01
C GLY A 68 -11.61 0.57 -10.46
N GLU A 69 -11.27 -0.13 -9.37
CA GLU A 69 -12.08 -1.22 -8.80
C GLU A 69 -12.84 -0.82 -7.55
N ARG A 70 -14.00 -1.45 -7.35
CA ARG A 70 -14.89 -1.16 -6.21
C ARG A 70 -14.72 -2.14 -5.05
N ALA A 71 -14.23 -3.36 -5.28
CA ALA A 71 -14.27 -4.44 -4.29
C ALA A 71 -13.01 -5.33 -4.26
N TRP A 72 -12.66 -5.78 -3.05
CA TRP A 72 -11.60 -6.76 -2.75
C TRP A 72 -10.25 -6.37 -3.35
N CYS A 73 -9.95 -5.07 -3.25
CA CYS A 73 -8.73 -4.50 -3.77
C CYS A 73 -7.53 -4.96 -2.93
N PRO A 74 -6.37 -5.17 -3.57
CA PRO A 74 -5.10 -5.29 -2.86
C PRO A 74 -4.78 -4.01 -2.09
N ILE A 75 -3.86 -4.12 -1.13
CA ILE A 75 -3.41 -3.04 -0.27
C ILE A 75 -1.88 -3.06 -0.22
N ILE A 76 -1.26 -1.91 -0.48
CA ILE A 76 0.16 -1.71 -0.21
C ILE A 76 0.32 -1.52 1.29
N VAL A 77 0.94 -2.49 1.96
CA VAL A 77 1.12 -2.48 3.42
C VAL A 77 2.41 -1.78 3.79
N ASN A 78 3.46 -1.95 3.00
CA ASN A 78 4.73 -1.23 3.19
C ASN A 78 5.33 -0.87 1.83
N PRO A 79 5.22 0.39 1.38
CA PRO A 79 5.76 0.80 0.08
C PRO A 79 7.30 0.77 0.06
N TYR A 80 7.96 1.01 1.20
CA TYR A 80 9.42 1.00 1.29
C TYR A 80 10.03 -0.39 1.10
N LEU A 81 9.30 -1.42 1.55
CA LEU A 81 9.70 -2.82 1.41
C LEU A 81 9.02 -3.53 0.22
N GLY A 82 8.18 -2.83 -0.54
CA GLY A 82 7.41 -3.40 -1.65
C GLY A 82 6.36 -4.44 -1.21
N ILE A 83 5.86 -4.36 0.02
CA ILE A 83 4.88 -5.34 0.53
C ILE A 83 3.47 -4.92 0.08
N CYS A 84 2.89 -5.71 -0.81
CA CYS A 84 1.49 -5.63 -1.24
C CYS A 84 0.78 -6.89 -0.79
N LEU A 85 -0.41 -6.79 -0.20
CA LEU A 85 -1.25 -7.94 0.10
C LEU A 85 -2.55 -7.89 -0.69
N PHE A 86 -3.09 -9.04 -1.06
CA PHE A 86 -4.41 -9.12 -1.70
C PHE A 86 -5.32 -10.14 -1.00
N PRO A 87 -6.61 -9.84 -0.88
CA PRO A 87 -7.56 -10.78 -0.32
C PRO A 87 -8.09 -11.73 -1.41
N ASN A 88 -8.29 -13.00 -1.08
CA ASN A 88 -8.92 -13.96 -2.00
C ASN A 88 -10.45 -13.81 -2.08
N LYS A 89 -11.08 -13.20 -1.06
CA LYS A 89 -12.52 -12.98 -0.90
C LYS A 89 -12.75 -11.59 -0.29
N SER A 90 -13.96 -11.32 0.20
CA SER A 90 -14.22 -10.08 0.95
C SER A 90 -13.36 -10.00 2.21
N PRO A 91 -12.67 -8.88 2.48
CA PRO A 91 -11.93 -8.67 3.73
C PRO A 91 -12.73 -8.87 5.02
N TYR A 92 -14.06 -8.72 4.94
CA TYR A 92 -14.99 -8.90 6.05
C TYR A 92 -15.51 -10.34 6.19
N ASN A 93 -15.13 -11.24 5.27
CA ASN A 93 -15.46 -12.65 5.36
C ASN A 93 -14.48 -13.34 6.34
N ALA A 94 -14.98 -14.21 7.22
CA ALA A 94 -14.17 -14.92 8.21
C ALA A 94 -13.10 -15.82 7.57
N ASP A 95 -13.39 -16.40 6.40
CA ASP A 95 -12.50 -17.27 5.64
C ASP A 95 -11.63 -16.49 4.63
N CYS A 96 -11.56 -15.16 4.77
CA CYS A 96 -10.69 -14.34 3.94
C CYS A 96 -9.23 -14.62 4.27
N ILE A 97 -8.47 -14.94 3.22
CA ILE A 97 -7.03 -15.11 3.28
C ILE A 97 -6.40 -13.95 2.53
N TRP A 98 -5.50 -13.24 3.22
CA TRP A 98 -4.61 -12.26 2.63
C TRP A 98 -3.33 -12.93 2.22
N PHE A 99 -2.97 -12.78 0.95
CA PHE A 99 -1.75 -13.35 0.36
C PHE A 99 -0.74 -12.26 0.06
N ASN A 100 0.53 -12.57 0.28
CA ASN A 100 1.63 -11.82 -0.30
C ASN A 100 1.98 -12.42 -1.68
N PRO A 101 1.80 -11.69 -2.79
CA PRO A 101 2.07 -12.20 -4.13
C PRO A 101 3.54 -12.57 -4.35
N GLU A 102 4.49 -11.95 -3.62
CA GLU A 102 5.92 -12.28 -3.71
C GLU A 102 6.22 -13.72 -3.27
N HIS A 103 5.34 -14.32 -2.47
CA HIS A 103 5.51 -15.68 -1.96
C HIS A 103 4.69 -16.74 -2.70
N ILE A 104 4.02 -16.37 -3.79
CA ILE A 104 3.31 -17.33 -4.65
C ILE A 104 4.25 -17.77 -5.76
N VAL A 105 4.61 -19.06 -5.75
CA VAL A 105 5.54 -19.65 -6.74
C VAL A 105 4.77 -20.07 -7.99
N ARG A 106 3.66 -20.78 -7.80
CA ARG A 106 2.85 -21.31 -8.91
C ARG A 106 1.40 -21.52 -8.48
N THR A 107 0.50 -21.43 -9.44
CA THR A 107 -0.93 -21.73 -9.26
C THR A 107 -1.36 -22.79 -10.25
N LYS A 108 -2.15 -23.77 -9.80
CA LYS A 108 -2.73 -24.82 -10.65
C LYS A 108 -4.23 -24.93 -10.45
N ALA A 109 -4.95 -25.23 -11.53
CA ALA A 109 -6.37 -25.53 -11.45
C ALA A 109 -6.57 -26.90 -10.80
N LEU A 110 -7.45 -26.96 -9.79
CA LEU A 110 -7.89 -28.19 -9.15
C LEU A 110 -9.42 -28.22 -9.17
N ARG A 111 -10.00 -28.70 -10.27
CA ARG A 111 -11.45 -28.62 -10.55
C ARG A 111 -11.94 -27.16 -10.48
N ASN A 112 -12.81 -26.84 -9.52
CA ASN A 112 -13.34 -25.49 -9.25
C ASN A 112 -12.54 -24.73 -8.19
N LYS A 113 -11.41 -25.28 -7.76
CA LYS A 113 -10.49 -24.71 -6.78
C LYS A 113 -9.14 -24.41 -7.41
N THR A 114 -8.29 -23.72 -6.67
CA THR A 114 -6.92 -23.39 -7.07
C THR A 114 -5.95 -23.95 -6.05
N GLU A 115 -4.98 -24.75 -6.48
CA GLU A 115 -3.82 -25.09 -5.67
C GLU A 115 -2.77 -23.98 -5.84
N VAL A 116 -2.29 -23.42 -4.74
CA VAL A 116 -1.31 -22.35 -4.69
C VAL A 116 -0.05 -22.86 -4.00
N GLU A 117 1.03 -22.97 -4.76
CA GLU A 117 2.36 -23.36 -4.30
C GLU A 117 3.07 -22.14 -3.70
N LEU A 118 3.50 -22.24 -2.46
CA LEU A 118 4.07 -21.16 -1.67
C LEU A 118 5.60 -21.27 -1.60
N SER A 119 6.27 -20.14 -1.42
CA SER A 119 7.75 -20.05 -1.34
C SER A 119 8.41 -20.87 -0.23
N ASN A 120 7.65 -21.34 0.75
CA ASN A 120 8.14 -22.22 1.81
C ASN A 120 8.04 -23.73 1.45
N GLY A 121 7.65 -24.05 0.21
CA GLY A 121 7.49 -25.43 -0.28
C GLY A 121 6.15 -26.08 0.08
N LEU A 122 5.26 -25.36 0.77
CA LEU A 122 3.90 -25.83 1.06
C LEU A 122 2.93 -25.42 -0.05
N SER A 123 1.80 -26.12 -0.14
CA SER A 123 0.67 -25.74 -1.00
C SER A 123 -0.58 -25.49 -0.17
N ILE A 124 -1.41 -24.55 -0.62
CA ILE A 124 -2.74 -24.29 -0.05
C ILE A 124 -3.81 -24.37 -1.15
N ILE A 125 -4.96 -24.96 -0.82
CA ILE A 125 -6.10 -25.05 -1.73
C ILE A 125 -7.08 -23.91 -1.41
N VAL A 126 -7.37 -23.08 -2.41
CA VAL A 126 -8.29 -21.95 -2.30
C VAL A 126 -9.57 -22.24 -3.08
N ASP A 127 -10.72 -21.96 -2.45
CA ASP A 127 -12.04 -22.06 -3.09
C ASP A 127 -12.28 -20.92 -4.08
N SER A 128 -11.56 -20.96 -5.19
CA SER A 128 -11.68 -20.02 -6.29
C SER A 128 -11.20 -20.66 -7.59
N LYS A 129 -11.78 -20.24 -8.73
CA LYS A 129 -11.29 -20.64 -10.04
C LYS A 129 -9.91 -20.02 -10.28
N LEU A 130 -9.03 -20.77 -10.95
CA LEU A 130 -7.65 -20.37 -11.26
C LEU A 130 -7.57 -18.98 -11.89
N THR A 131 -8.41 -18.71 -12.89
CA THR A 131 -8.43 -17.42 -13.60
C THR A 131 -8.79 -16.26 -12.68
N PHE A 132 -9.75 -16.45 -11.77
CA PHE A 132 -10.15 -15.43 -10.81
C PHE A 132 -9.04 -15.16 -9.80
N PHE A 133 -8.41 -16.21 -9.27
CA PHE A 133 -7.30 -16.08 -8.32
C PHE A 133 -6.09 -15.39 -8.96
N ASN A 134 -5.71 -15.78 -10.17
CA ASN A 134 -4.57 -15.17 -10.88
C ASN A 134 -4.82 -13.71 -11.24
N ASN A 135 -6.07 -13.34 -11.54
CA ASN A 135 -6.45 -11.95 -11.71
C ASN A 135 -6.21 -11.12 -10.43
N ARG A 136 -6.40 -11.71 -9.24
CA ARG A 136 -6.11 -11.02 -7.97
C ARG A 136 -4.61 -10.82 -7.76
N ILE A 137 -3.79 -11.81 -8.10
CA ILE A 137 -2.32 -11.67 -8.10
C ILE A 137 -1.91 -10.54 -9.05
N HIS A 138 -2.45 -10.56 -10.27
CA HIS A 138 -2.12 -9.56 -11.29
C HIS A 138 -2.46 -8.14 -10.81
N LYS A 139 -3.64 -7.93 -10.23
CA LYS A 139 -4.07 -6.65 -9.66
C LYS A 139 -3.16 -6.18 -8.52
N ALA A 140 -2.72 -7.09 -7.66
CA ALA A 140 -1.80 -6.78 -6.57
C ALA A 140 -0.46 -6.26 -7.11
N ASN A 141 0.07 -6.94 -8.13
CA ASN A 141 1.30 -6.54 -8.80
C ASN A 141 1.13 -5.23 -9.56
N GLN A 142 0.03 -5.05 -10.29
CA GLN A 142 -0.30 -3.81 -11.00
C GLN A 142 -0.40 -2.62 -10.04
N LEU A 143 -1.08 -2.79 -8.89
CA LEU A 143 -1.18 -1.73 -7.88
C LEU A 143 0.21 -1.29 -7.41
N MET A 144 1.08 -2.26 -7.09
CA MET A 144 2.44 -1.97 -6.64
C MET A 144 3.25 -1.25 -7.74
N GLN A 145 3.24 -1.76 -8.97
CA GLN A 145 3.98 -1.16 -10.09
C GLN A 145 3.54 0.28 -10.35
N ILE A 146 2.24 0.54 -10.51
CA ILE A 146 1.71 1.89 -10.77
C ILE A 146 2.05 2.83 -9.60
N SER A 147 1.99 2.34 -8.36
CA SER A 147 2.30 3.16 -7.18
C SER A 147 3.79 3.54 -7.14
N MET A 148 4.68 2.62 -7.50
CA MET A 148 6.12 2.88 -7.60
C MET A 148 6.44 3.87 -8.74
N GLU A 149 5.83 3.70 -9.91
CA GLU A 149 5.97 4.63 -11.04
C GLU A 149 5.52 6.04 -10.68
N ARG A 150 4.38 6.17 -9.98
CA ARG A 150 3.90 7.46 -9.45
C ARG A 150 4.87 8.02 -8.41
N GLY A 151 5.40 7.22 -7.49
CA GLY A 151 6.38 7.69 -6.51
C GLY A 151 7.67 8.22 -7.16
N ASN A 152 8.03 7.69 -8.32
CA ASN A 152 9.18 8.12 -9.11
C ASN A 152 8.84 9.19 -10.18
N HIS A 153 7.62 9.75 -10.17
CA HIS A 153 7.29 10.80 -11.12
C HIS A 153 8.29 11.96 -10.94
N PRO A 154 8.91 12.48 -12.02
CA PRO A 154 9.73 13.66 -11.88
C PRO A 154 8.84 14.74 -11.25
N GLY A 155 9.30 15.35 -10.16
CA GLY A 155 8.65 16.56 -9.67
C GLY A 155 8.58 17.59 -10.80
N PRO A 156 7.68 18.59 -10.74
CA PRO A 156 7.81 19.75 -11.61
C PRO A 156 9.27 20.24 -11.51
N ILE A 157 9.95 20.39 -12.65
CA ILE A 157 11.34 20.84 -12.70
C ILE A 157 11.38 22.19 -11.98
N LEU A 158 11.78 22.18 -10.72
CA LEU A 158 11.99 23.39 -9.95
C LEU A 158 13.32 23.94 -10.46
N PHE A 159 13.25 24.86 -11.42
CA PHE A 159 14.37 25.76 -11.67
C PHE A 159 14.57 26.57 -10.38
N CYS A 160 15.39 26.05 -9.48
CA CYS A 160 15.99 26.85 -8.41
C CYS A 160 16.90 27.86 -9.11
N LEU A 161 16.33 28.98 -9.55
CA LEU A 161 17.13 30.17 -9.76
C LEU A 161 17.77 30.47 -8.41
N GLU A 162 19.09 30.46 -8.35
CA GLU A 162 19.82 30.89 -7.15
C GLU A 162 19.26 32.25 -6.73
N PRO A 163 18.71 32.38 -5.51
CA PRO A 163 18.04 33.61 -5.13
C PRO A 163 19.07 34.73 -5.06
N LYS A 164 19.04 35.65 -6.03
CA LYS A 164 19.94 36.81 -6.06
C LYS A 164 19.74 37.78 -4.87
N LYS A 165 18.73 37.58 -4.01
CA LYS A 165 18.56 38.23 -2.69
C LYS A 165 17.53 37.46 -1.82
N ARG A 166 17.86 37.19 -0.55
CA ARG A 166 16.92 36.63 0.44
C ARG A 166 15.93 37.72 0.87
N HIS A 167 14.69 37.65 0.38
CA HIS A 167 13.60 38.46 0.90
C HIS A 167 12.98 37.72 2.09
N GLN A 168 12.90 38.37 3.26
CA GLN A 168 12.28 37.77 4.44
C GLN A 168 10.76 37.90 4.35
N ILE A 169 10.06 36.79 4.57
CA ILE A 169 8.61 36.78 4.71
C ILE A 169 8.30 37.11 6.17
N THR A 170 7.62 38.23 6.42
CA THR A 170 7.26 38.72 7.75
C THR A 170 5.75 38.82 7.92
N LYS A 171 5.27 38.56 9.13
CA LYS A 171 3.86 38.72 9.48
C LYS A 171 3.56 40.20 9.67
N GLU A 172 2.66 40.72 8.83
CA GLU A 172 2.19 42.10 8.92
C GLU A 172 1.30 42.29 10.14
N LYS A 173 1.10 43.55 10.53
CA LYS A 173 0.18 43.94 11.61
C LYS A 173 -1.27 43.53 11.34
N THR A 174 -1.62 43.26 10.08
CA THR A 174 -2.93 42.73 9.64
C THR A 174 -3.10 41.23 9.91
N GLY A 175 -2.05 40.54 10.38
CA GLY A 175 -2.03 39.09 10.60
C GLY A 175 -1.71 38.26 9.35
N LYS A 176 -1.66 38.90 8.16
CA LYS A 176 -1.26 38.27 6.90
C LYS A 176 0.26 38.29 6.74
N TYR A 177 0.80 37.31 6.02
CA TYR A 177 2.22 37.30 5.63
C TYR A 177 2.37 37.97 4.27
N ASN A 178 3.47 38.70 4.07
CA ASN A 178 3.77 39.47 2.86
C ASN A 178 4.24 38.60 1.67
N PHE A 179 3.46 37.56 1.33
CA PHE A 179 3.73 36.69 0.18
C PHE A 179 3.68 37.44 -1.17
N SER A 180 3.07 38.64 -1.22
CA SER A 180 2.99 39.49 -2.41
C SER A 180 4.36 39.98 -2.91
N ASN A 181 5.35 40.12 -2.02
CA ASN A 181 6.72 40.54 -2.39
C ASN A 181 7.49 39.48 -3.18
N LEU A 182 6.95 38.26 -3.34
CA LEU A 182 7.51 37.23 -4.23
C LEU A 182 7.17 37.49 -5.72
N ALA A 183 6.07 38.19 -6.02
CA ALA A 183 5.53 38.32 -7.38
C ALA A 183 6.24 39.40 -8.22
N ASP A 184 6.78 40.45 -7.59
CA ASP A 184 7.46 41.56 -8.30
C ASP A 184 8.82 41.13 -8.90
N SER A 185 9.36 39.99 -8.46
CA SER A 185 10.59 39.41 -9.02
C SER A 185 10.39 38.75 -10.39
N GLN A 186 9.14 38.46 -10.79
CA GLN A 186 8.81 37.84 -12.09
C GLN A 186 8.51 38.88 -13.19
N LYS A 187 7.95 40.05 -12.85
CA LYS A 187 7.60 41.09 -13.83
C LYS A 187 8.78 41.80 -14.49
N ILE A 188 9.96 41.81 -13.85
CA ILE A 188 11.15 42.45 -14.43
C ILE A 188 11.65 41.70 -15.69
N LYS A 189 11.27 40.42 -15.89
CA LYS A 189 11.70 39.63 -17.05
C LYS A 189 10.92 39.87 -18.34
N GLU A 190 9.69 40.37 -18.29
CA GLU A 190 8.90 40.64 -19.52
C GLU A 190 9.34 41.92 -20.23
N SER A 191 10.05 42.83 -19.57
CA SER A 191 10.53 44.09 -20.18
C SER A 191 11.92 44.01 -20.81
N ILE A 192 12.63 42.88 -20.69
CA ILE A 192 13.98 42.67 -21.26
C ILE A 192 13.99 41.69 -22.45
N GLY A 193 12.84 41.14 -22.83
CA GLY A 193 12.69 40.25 -23.98
C GLY A 193 12.35 40.95 -25.30
N SER A 194 12.47 42.29 -25.35
CA SER A 194 12.14 43.12 -26.51
C SER A 194 13.25 44.14 -26.78
N ILE A 195 14.50 43.69 -26.95
CA ILE A 195 15.51 44.35 -27.80
C ILE A 195 16.43 43.22 -28.32
N ASP A 196 16.51 43.17 -29.65
CA ASP A 196 17.34 42.35 -30.57
C ASP A 196 17.04 40.86 -30.75
#